data_AF-A0A6A9T815-F1
#
_entry.id   AF-A0A6A9T815-F1
#
_cell.length_a   1.000
_cell.length_b   1.000
_cell.length_c   1.000
_cell.angle_alpha   90.00
_cell.angle_beta   90.00
_cell.angle_gamma   90.00
#
_symmetry.space_group_name_H-M   'P 1'
#
loop_
_entity.id
_entity.type
_entity.pdbx_description
1 polymer ?
#
loop_
_entity_poly.entity_id
_entity_poly.type
_entity_poly.pdbx_seq_one_letter_code
_entity_poly.pdbx_strand_id
1 'polypeptide(L)'
;MVDQGQNDGGAVTTYDDNSFQFENTGQDNIDSLTIDLSETAFPDMVFDPNGSAGDQGAKGLNIDSQSGDGVGVVSTSEGDVFSEPKNGVDNADGFDVMTIEFTDFEPGETVGFSVDNDPTSIKGATITSQEAGPVSGFELSRATVSVEYASGATQASQLFGDGSSGGAIAALDDSEGDAPTIVGNASAPNVLESTHRTGWETSQATQTFEVQHDSSQVGQQATVIRAEGKLAIDNVPDHDGTPGYNVEEFEANTVEQVEYKTVPLTSGTDTVEFTLSNSTENGGYNYIFATVEDDGGDMGNVSNVEIVKLVEADSGPEPSQNDFDGDGILNANDADDDNDGIDDTSDPFAVDPDNGMSTTTPVDLSFQPGSEPLTIHEVGFTGLMTTGNHDYQDLYDESKVTFDAGSMTVEDVPANDPNNDHPGMYGYQVGFDPAGEKVRINTTVSGLPSDAGDWAQAGVQFGVGDQSNYVKLVAVGNGGDGGIEFGMEESESLDSETVQADVLGPDTETELSIVVDPVNDTITGYYKTEGGSWEQATGASGEAYSLPAGVDRHV
;
A
#
# COMPACT_ATOMS: atom_id res chain seq x y z
N MET A 1 -9.26 -25.00 20.67
CA MET A 1 -8.15 -24.06 20.93
C MET A 1 -7.20 -24.14 19.77
N VAL A 2 -6.88 -23.00 19.18
CA VAL A 2 -5.78 -22.83 18.22
C VAL A 2 -4.68 -22.07 18.97
N ASP A 3 -3.49 -22.66 19.00
CA ASP A 3 -2.36 -22.60 19.95
C ASP A 3 -2.38 -21.64 21.18
N GLN A 4 -2.18 -22.26 22.35
CA GLN A 4 -2.00 -21.69 23.69
C GLN A 4 -0.51 -21.45 24.07
N GLY A 5 0.37 -21.26 23.09
CA GLY A 5 1.80 -21.10 23.30
C GLY A 5 2.16 -19.90 24.18
N GLN A 6 2.49 -20.14 25.46
CA GLN A 6 3.16 -19.13 26.28
C GLN A 6 4.48 -18.72 25.61
N ASN A 7 4.57 -17.43 25.28
CA ASN A 7 5.76 -16.70 24.84
C ASN A 7 7.07 -17.19 25.50
N ASP A 8 7.81 -18.06 24.81
CA ASP A 8 9.24 -18.32 25.02
C ASP A 8 10.06 -17.96 23.76
N GLY A 9 9.52 -17.08 22.90
CA GLY A 9 10.26 -16.39 21.82
C GLY A 9 10.37 -17.13 20.47
N GLY A 10 9.47 -18.06 20.16
CA GLY A 10 9.27 -18.58 18.80
C GLY A 10 7.94 -18.09 18.21
N ALA A 11 7.85 -17.97 16.89
CA ALA A 11 6.59 -17.69 16.20
C ALA A 11 5.60 -18.83 16.46
N VAL A 12 4.35 -18.49 16.76
CA VAL A 12 3.24 -19.44 16.94
C VAL A 12 2.63 -19.70 15.58
N THR A 13 2.49 -20.97 15.16
CA THR A 13 2.00 -21.31 13.82
C THR A 13 1.06 -22.52 13.83
N THR A 14 0.05 -22.49 12.97
CA THR A 14 -0.84 -23.61 12.65
C THR A 14 -0.10 -24.82 12.06
N TYR A 15 1.09 -24.60 11.49
CA TYR A 15 1.92 -25.65 10.90
C TYR A 15 2.53 -26.61 11.94
N ASP A 16 2.77 -26.15 13.16
CA ASP A 16 3.45 -26.93 14.20
C ASP A 16 2.53 -28.00 14.83
N ASP A 17 3.11 -29.10 15.29
CA ASP A 17 2.35 -30.24 15.81
C ASP A 17 1.46 -29.85 17.02
N ASN A 18 0.18 -30.22 16.99
CA ASN A 18 -0.85 -29.88 17.98
C ASN A 18 -1.14 -28.39 18.11
N SER A 19 -0.91 -27.61 17.05
CA SER A 19 -1.34 -26.22 16.94
C SER A 19 -2.87 -26.07 17.07
N PHE A 20 -3.64 -27.09 16.68
CA PHE A 20 -5.06 -27.20 16.99
C PHE A 20 -5.30 -28.28 18.04
N GLN A 21 -6.16 -27.97 19.00
CA GLN A 21 -6.64 -28.91 20.01
C GLN A 21 -8.16 -28.81 20.13
N PHE A 22 -8.81 -29.97 20.09
CA PHE A 22 -10.26 -30.08 20.20
C PHE A 22 -10.63 -31.17 21.20
N GLU A 23 -11.47 -30.83 22.18
CA GLU A 23 -11.88 -31.68 23.29
C GLU A 23 -13.41 -31.82 23.30
N ASN A 24 -13.90 -33.06 23.43
CA ASN A 24 -15.32 -33.31 23.65
C ASN A 24 -15.63 -33.19 25.14
N THR A 25 -15.99 -32.00 25.61
CA THR A 25 -16.40 -31.76 27.01
C THR A 25 -17.88 -32.09 27.27
N GLY A 26 -18.62 -32.41 26.21
CA GLY A 26 -20.06 -32.66 26.21
C GLY A 26 -20.46 -34.03 26.75
N GLN A 27 -21.65 -34.49 26.36
CA GLN A 27 -22.20 -35.79 26.76
C GLN A 27 -22.54 -36.71 25.58
N ASP A 28 -22.55 -36.16 24.36
CA ASP A 28 -22.82 -36.90 23.13
C ASP A 28 -21.51 -37.15 22.37
N ASN A 29 -21.47 -38.21 21.59
CA ASN A 29 -20.37 -38.48 20.67
C ASN A 29 -20.39 -37.46 19.52
N ILE A 30 -19.21 -37.08 19.05
CA ILE A 30 -19.03 -36.16 17.94
C ILE A 30 -18.76 -36.97 16.66
N ASP A 31 -19.53 -36.69 15.61
CA ASP A 31 -19.39 -37.31 14.29
C ASP A 31 -18.50 -36.46 13.37
N SER A 32 -18.51 -35.12 13.49
CA SER A 32 -17.62 -34.25 12.72
C SER A 32 -17.27 -32.93 13.40
N LEU A 33 -16.11 -32.40 13.05
CA LEU A 33 -15.65 -31.03 13.32
C LEU A 33 -15.47 -30.33 11.96
N THR A 34 -16.04 -29.14 11.79
CA THR A 34 -15.83 -28.29 10.62
C THR A 34 -15.29 -26.93 11.05
N ILE A 35 -14.27 -26.43 10.35
CA ILE A 35 -13.69 -25.10 10.52
C ILE A 35 -13.83 -24.38 9.17
N ASP A 36 -14.45 -23.20 9.19
CA ASP A 36 -14.69 -22.34 8.04
C ASP A 36 -14.00 -20.99 8.26
N LEU A 37 -13.05 -20.67 7.37
CA LEU A 37 -12.20 -19.49 7.43
C LEU A 37 -12.74 -18.31 6.62
N SER A 38 -13.89 -18.44 5.95
CA SER A 38 -14.44 -17.40 5.06
C SER A 38 -14.81 -16.07 5.74
N GLU A 39 -14.81 -16.01 7.07
CA GLU A 39 -15.23 -14.83 7.84
C GLU A 39 -14.23 -14.41 8.93
N THR A 40 -12.94 -14.77 8.79
CA THR A 40 -11.89 -14.44 9.76
C THR A 40 -11.70 -12.93 9.96
N ALA A 41 -11.11 -12.54 11.09
CA ALA A 41 -10.84 -11.14 11.42
C ALA A 41 -9.76 -10.56 10.49
N PHE A 42 -8.70 -11.34 10.23
CA PHE A 42 -7.75 -11.06 9.17
C PHE A 42 -8.29 -11.65 7.87
N PRO A 43 -8.34 -10.88 6.77
CA PRO A 43 -8.94 -11.34 5.52
C PRO A 43 -8.10 -12.44 4.86
N ASP A 44 -8.72 -13.15 3.92
CA ASP A 44 -8.04 -14.04 2.98
C ASP A 44 -7.18 -15.15 3.59
N MET A 45 -7.49 -15.56 4.82
CA MET A 45 -6.90 -16.74 5.46
C MET A 45 -7.53 -18.01 4.89
N VAL A 46 -6.70 -18.91 4.37
CA VAL A 46 -7.15 -20.18 3.78
C VAL A 46 -6.38 -21.37 4.34
N PHE A 47 -6.92 -22.58 4.19
CA PHE A 47 -6.14 -23.80 4.32
C PHE A 47 -5.30 -24.00 3.06
N ASP A 48 -3.98 -24.17 3.22
CA ASP A 48 -3.05 -24.38 2.10
C ASP A 48 -2.34 -25.75 2.17
N PRO A 49 -3.08 -26.86 1.97
CA PRO A 49 -2.48 -28.20 2.02
C PRO A 49 -1.44 -28.45 0.89
N ASN A 50 -1.32 -27.55 -0.09
CA ASN A 50 -0.51 -27.75 -1.28
C ASN A 50 0.59 -26.70 -1.50
N GLY A 51 0.65 -25.63 -0.69
CA GLY A 51 1.57 -24.50 -0.88
C GLY A 51 1.29 -23.73 -2.16
N SER A 52 0.01 -23.58 -2.50
CA SER A 52 -0.45 -22.92 -3.74
C SER A 52 -1.13 -21.58 -3.49
N ALA A 53 -1.65 -21.35 -2.29
CA ALA A 53 -2.39 -20.16 -1.92
C ALA A 53 -1.49 -19.10 -1.31
N GLY A 54 -0.49 -19.50 -0.52
CA GLY A 54 0.46 -18.60 0.10
C GLY A 54 1.89 -18.85 -0.36
N ASP A 55 2.74 -19.23 0.60
CA ASP A 55 4.13 -19.54 0.34
C ASP A 55 4.35 -21.02 -0.09
N GLN A 56 5.61 -21.45 -0.16
CA GLN A 56 5.93 -22.82 -0.62
C GLN A 56 5.80 -23.88 0.49
N GLY A 57 5.55 -23.46 1.73
CA GLY A 57 5.12 -24.31 2.84
C GLY A 57 3.86 -25.05 2.45
N ALA A 58 3.77 -26.32 2.85
CA ALA A 58 2.58 -27.11 2.59
C ALA A 58 2.42 -28.20 3.65
N LYS A 59 1.26 -28.24 4.30
CA LYS A 59 0.86 -29.30 5.23
C LYS A 59 -0.65 -29.53 5.14
N GLY A 60 -1.05 -30.67 4.59
CA GLY A 60 -2.42 -31.16 4.75
C GLY A 60 -2.71 -31.59 6.19
N LEU A 61 -3.96 -31.97 6.49
CA LEU A 61 -4.35 -32.39 7.83
C LEU A 61 -3.44 -33.50 8.39
N ASN A 62 -2.76 -33.22 9.49
CA ASN A 62 -1.94 -34.18 10.23
C ASN A 62 -2.50 -34.37 11.64
N ILE A 63 -2.86 -35.61 11.98
CA ILE A 63 -3.31 -35.94 13.35
C ILE A 63 -2.08 -36.22 14.21
N ASP A 64 -1.78 -35.29 15.11
CA ASP A 64 -0.56 -35.29 15.93
C ASP A 64 -0.73 -36.09 17.22
N SER A 65 -1.91 -36.00 17.83
CA SER A 65 -2.24 -36.72 19.06
C SER A 65 -3.72 -37.06 19.19
N GLN A 66 -3.99 -38.13 19.93
CA GLN A 66 -5.34 -38.58 20.28
C GLN A 66 -5.29 -39.12 21.70
N SER A 67 -6.32 -38.83 22.51
CA SER A 67 -6.48 -39.45 23.82
C SER A 67 -7.23 -40.80 23.70
N GLY A 68 -7.45 -41.47 24.84
CA GLY A 68 -8.21 -42.73 24.86
C GLY A 68 -7.57 -43.87 24.06
N ASP A 69 -8.41 -44.65 23.39
CA ASP A 69 -8.04 -45.63 22.36
C ASP A 69 -8.10 -45.09 20.93
N GLY A 70 -8.30 -43.78 20.79
CA GLY A 70 -8.29 -43.01 19.55
C GLY A 70 -9.70 -42.53 19.16
N VAL A 71 -9.81 -41.34 18.58
CA VAL A 71 -11.11 -40.69 18.28
C VAL A 71 -11.75 -41.18 16.97
N GLY A 72 -11.12 -42.14 16.29
CA GLY A 72 -11.67 -42.74 15.07
C GLY A 72 -11.72 -41.83 13.84
N VAL A 73 -10.67 -41.02 13.58
CA VAL A 73 -10.59 -40.17 12.37
C VAL A 73 -10.79 -41.00 11.09
N VAL A 74 -11.76 -40.58 10.26
CA VAL A 74 -12.17 -41.32 9.05
C VAL A 74 -11.16 -41.20 7.92
N SER A 75 -10.69 -39.99 7.62
CA SER A 75 -9.72 -39.71 6.57
C SER A 75 -8.87 -38.48 6.91
N THR A 76 -7.67 -38.43 6.35
CA THR A 76 -6.81 -37.25 6.31
C THR A 76 -6.43 -36.91 4.86
N SER A 77 -7.13 -37.50 3.88
CA SER A 77 -6.86 -37.25 2.47
C SER A 77 -7.46 -35.90 2.08
N GLU A 78 -6.71 -35.10 1.33
CA GLU A 78 -7.11 -33.73 0.96
C GLU A 78 -8.54 -33.64 0.41
N GLY A 79 -8.89 -34.45 -0.59
CA GLY A 79 -10.21 -34.42 -1.22
C GLY A 79 -11.37 -34.96 -0.38
N ASP A 80 -11.10 -35.50 0.81
CA ASP A 80 -12.13 -35.87 1.79
C ASP A 80 -12.30 -34.79 2.87
N VAL A 81 -11.26 -33.99 3.11
CA VAL A 81 -11.12 -33.10 4.27
C VAL A 81 -11.33 -31.63 3.92
N PHE A 82 -10.81 -31.17 2.78
CA PHE A 82 -10.90 -29.77 2.37
C PHE A 82 -11.98 -29.58 1.30
N SER A 83 -12.73 -28.48 1.42
CA SER A 83 -13.83 -28.12 0.52
C SER A 83 -13.97 -26.60 0.39
N GLU A 84 -14.86 -26.14 -0.50
CA GLU A 84 -15.05 -24.71 -0.80
C GLU A 84 -13.72 -24.02 -1.17
N PRO A 85 -13.18 -24.28 -2.38
CA PRO A 85 -11.98 -23.58 -2.84
C PRO A 85 -12.22 -22.06 -2.85
N LYS A 86 -11.26 -21.26 -2.35
CA LYS A 86 -11.40 -19.79 -2.21
C LYS A 86 -11.76 -19.11 -3.52
N ASN A 87 -11.18 -19.56 -4.64
CA ASN A 87 -11.49 -19.03 -5.98
C ASN A 87 -12.81 -19.58 -6.58
N GLY A 88 -13.51 -20.47 -5.88
CA GLY A 88 -14.75 -21.12 -6.32
C GLY A 88 -14.60 -22.14 -7.47
N VAL A 89 -13.37 -22.49 -7.85
CA VAL A 89 -13.06 -23.33 -9.02
C VAL A 89 -12.21 -24.54 -8.65
N ASP A 90 -11.03 -24.31 -8.06
CA ASP A 90 -10.02 -25.34 -7.76
C ASP A 90 -9.12 -24.91 -6.59
N ASN A 91 -8.16 -25.77 -6.24
CA ASN A 91 -7.30 -25.56 -5.08
C ASN A 91 -6.18 -24.52 -5.29
N ALA A 92 -6.16 -23.80 -6.41
CA ALA A 92 -5.06 -22.87 -6.71
C ALA A 92 -4.96 -21.69 -5.73
N ASP A 93 -6.02 -21.41 -4.98
CA ASP A 93 -6.11 -20.33 -3.99
C ASP A 93 -6.41 -20.89 -2.60
N GLY A 94 -6.18 -22.20 -2.38
CA GLY A 94 -6.49 -22.87 -1.12
C GLY A 94 -7.99 -23.13 -0.92
N PHE A 95 -8.35 -23.43 0.32
CA PHE A 95 -9.72 -23.81 0.70
C PHE A 95 -10.20 -23.01 1.92
N ASP A 96 -11.47 -22.62 1.92
CA ASP A 96 -12.08 -21.94 3.06
C ASP A 96 -12.50 -22.93 4.16
N VAL A 97 -12.85 -24.17 3.80
CA VAL A 97 -13.48 -25.13 4.72
C VAL A 97 -12.66 -26.40 4.90
N MET A 98 -12.44 -26.80 6.15
CA MET A 98 -11.90 -28.11 6.54
C MET A 98 -12.90 -28.87 7.42
N THR A 99 -13.17 -30.13 7.09
CA THR A 99 -14.01 -31.04 7.89
C THR A 99 -13.23 -32.31 8.29
N ILE A 100 -13.26 -32.64 9.58
CA ILE A 100 -12.72 -33.89 10.14
C ILE A 100 -13.90 -34.74 10.63
N GLU A 101 -14.05 -35.93 10.03
CA GLU A 101 -15.06 -36.90 10.47
C GLU A 101 -14.48 -37.92 11.44
N PHE A 102 -15.30 -38.34 12.40
CA PHE A 102 -14.95 -39.26 13.49
C PHE A 102 -15.94 -40.43 13.57
N THR A 103 -15.45 -41.60 13.96
CA THR A 103 -16.31 -42.77 14.25
C THR A 103 -16.41 -43.11 15.72
N ASP A 104 -15.57 -42.49 16.56
CA ASP A 104 -15.37 -42.91 17.95
C ASP A 104 -14.97 -41.75 18.86
N PHE A 105 -15.44 -40.53 18.61
CA PHE A 105 -15.06 -39.37 19.42
C PHE A 105 -16.00 -39.20 20.64
N GLU A 106 -15.70 -39.92 21.71
CA GLU A 106 -16.52 -40.02 22.92
C GLU A 106 -16.33 -38.81 23.87
N PRO A 107 -17.29 -38.58 24.79
CA PRO A 107 -17.13 -37.60 25.86
C PRO A 107 -15.86 -37.80 26.70
N GLY A 108 -15.10 -36.71 26.87
CA GLY A 108 -13.84 -36.65 27.62
C GLY A 108 -12.60 -36.97 26.79
N GLU A 109 -12.74 -37.19 25.48
CA GLU A 109 -11.61 -37.39 24.58
C GLU A 109 -11.09 -36.08 23.99
N THR A 110 -9.90 -36.14 23.39
CA THR A 110 -9.19 -35.00 22.80
C THR A 110 -8.45 -35.45 21.55
N VAL A 111 -8.44 -34.61 20.53
CA VAL A 111 -7.59 -34.72 19.35
C VAL A 111 -6.75 -33.47 19.19
N GLY A 112 -5.45 -33.66 18.93
CA GLY A 112 -4.53 -32.61 18.53
C GLY A 112 -4.11 -32.81 17.09
N PHE A 113 -4.13 -31.76 16.30
CA PHE A 113 -3.79 -31.80 14.88
C PHE A 113 -3.13 -30.50 14.42
N SER A 114 -2.63 -30.52 13.19
CA SER A 114 -1.97 -29.40 12.54
C SER A 114 -2.26 -29.42 11.04
N VAL A 115 -2.23 -28.24 10.45
CA VAL A 115 -2.53 -27.99 9.04
C VAL A 115 -1.90 -26.65 8.67
N ASP A 116 -1.53 -26.50 7.40
CA ASP A 116 -1.04 -25.22 6.90
C ASP A 116 -2.17 -24.23 6.70
N ASN A 117 -1.93 -23.00 7.13
CA ASN A 117 -2.79 -21.88 6.81
C ASN A 117 -1.91 -20.76 6.30
N ASP A 118 -2.39 -20.08 5.27
CA ASP A 118 -1.72 -18.94 4.67
C ASP A 118 -2.75 -17.85 4.34
N PRO A 119 -2.36 -16.57 4.38
CA PRO A 119 -3.09 -15.52 3.70
C PRO A 119 -2.84 -15.59 2.19
N THR A 120 -3.87 -15.39 1.36
CA THR A 120 -3.65 -15.43 -0.11
C THR A 120 -2.81 -14.26 -0.63
N SER A 121 -2.68 -13.15 0.12
CA SER A 121 -1.86 -12.01 -0.30
C SER A 121 -0.39 -12.33 -0.54
N ILE A 122 0.14 -13.41 0.05
CA ILE A 122 1.52 -13.85 -0.17
C ILE A 122 1.68 -14.91 -1.26
N LYS A 123 0.64 -15.15 -2.06
CA LYS A 123 0.62 -16.18 -3.11
C LYS A 123 1.83 -16.13 -4.03
N GLY A 124 2.55 -17.25 -4.06
CA GLY A 124 3.71 -17.43 -4.92
C GLY A 124 4.99 -16.83 -4.34
N ALA A 125 5.04 -16.56 -3.03
CA ALA A 125 6.24 -16.13 -2.34
C ALA A 125 7.47 -16.97 -2.74
N THR A 126 8.60 -16.27 -2.89
CA THR A 126 9.83 -16.87 -3.42
C THR A 126 10.65 -17.63 -2.37
N ILE A 127 10.26 -17.51 -1.11
CA ILE A 127 10.84 -18.21 0.05
C ILE A 127 9.77 -19.07 0.71
N THR A 128 10.19 -20.18 1.32
CA THR A 128 9.34 -20.98 2.21
C THR A 128 9.28 -20.29 3.57
N SER A 129 8.11 -20.27 4.22
CA SER A 129 7.90 -19.55 5.48
C SER A 129 8.21 -18.05 5.30
N GLN A 130 7.50 -17.41 4.37
CA GLN A 130 7.45 -15.95 4.26
C GLN A 130 6.93 -15.37 5.59
N GLU A 131 7.19 -14.10 5.89
CA GLU A 131 6.85 -13.49 7.20
C GLU A 131 5.40 -13.71 7.65
N ALA A 132 4.42 -13.67 6.74
CA ALA A 132 3.01 -13.91 7.01
C ALA A 132 2.58 -15.38 6.93
N GLY A 133 3.44 -16.28 6.43
CA GLY A 133 3.11 -17.70 6.25
C GLY A 133 2.96 -18.48 7.57
N PRO A 134 3.75 -18.20 8.62
CA PRO A 134 3.49 -18.72 9.96
C PRO A 134 2.23 -18.13 10.62
N VAL A 135 1.05 -18.52 10.12
CA VAL A 135 -0.26 -18.06 10.63
C VAL A 135 -0.48 -18.58 12.05
N SER A 136 -0.79 -17.69 13.00
CA SER A 136 -1.12 -18.08 14.38
C SER A 136 -2.62 -18.37 14.53
N GLY A 137 -3.02 -18.90 15.70
CA GLY A 137 -4.44 -19.11 15.98
C GLY A 137 -5.24 -17.82 16.08
N PHE A 138 -4.58 -16.70 16.38
CA PHE A 138 -5.23 -15.41 16.54
C PHE A 138 -5.72 -14.82 15.21
N GLU A 139 -4.93 -14.93 14.14
CA GLU A 139 -5.32 -14.52 12.79
C GLU A 139 -6.59 -15.24 12.31
N LEU A 140 -6.80 -16.48 12.77
CA LEU A 140 -8.01 -17.27 12.50
C LEU A 140 -9.21 -16.89 13.39
N SER A 141 -9.11 -15.86 14.23
CA SER A 141 -10.27 -15.34 14.98
C SER A 141 -11.42 -15.00 14.03
N ARG A 142 -12.65 -15.15 14.51
CA ARG A 142 -13.92 -15.13 13.75
C ARG A 142 -14.18 -16.32 12.82
N ALA A 143 -13.23 -17.22 12.57
CA ALA A 143 -13.53 -18.47 11.87
C ALA A 143 -14.68 -19.21 12.54
N THR A 144 -15.60 -19.74 11.74
CA THR A 144 -16.74 -20.50 12.25
C THR A 144 -16.32 -21.94 12.51
N VAL A 145 -16.53 -22.40 13.74
CA VAL A 145 -16.30 -23.79 14.16
C VAL A 145 -17.65 -24.44 14.38
N SER A 146 -17.89 -25.56 13.71
CA SER A 146 -19.15 -26.31 13.79
C SER A 146 -18.91 -27.78 14.12
N VAL A 147 -19.81 -28.37 14.89
CA VAL A 147 -19.78 -29.77 15.29
C VAL A 147 -21.09 -30.44 14.93
N GLU A 148 -21.03 -31.61 14.30
CA GLU A 148 -22.18 -32.52 14.18
C GLU A 148 -22.03 -33.66 15.21
N TYR A 149 -23.08 -33.90 15.98
CA TYR A 149 -23.13 -34.98 16.97
C TYR A 149 -23.74 -36.24 16.37
N ALA A 150 -23.44 -37.40 16.96
CA ALA A 150 -24.06 -38.68 16.61
C ALA A 150 -25.60 -38.71 16.74
N SER A 151 -26.16 -37.74 17.45
CA SER A 151 -27.62 -37.52 17.56
C SER A 151 -28.22 -36.86 16.30
N GLY A 152 -27.40 -36.34 15.39
CA GLY A 152 -27.75 -35.51 14.25
C GLY A 152 -28.00 -34.04 14.59
N ALA A 153 -27.69 -33.62 15.82
CA ALA A 153 -27.69 -32.20 16.20
C ALA A 153 -26.41 -31.53 15.71
N THR A 154 -26.47 -30.20 15.52
CA THR A 154 -25.32 -29.38 15.15
C THR A 154 -25.22 -28.18 16.07
N GLN A 155 -23.99 -27.82 16.44
CA GLN A 155 -23.67 -26.56 17.13
C GLN A 155 -22.60 -25.82 16.33
N ALA A 156 -22.61 -24.49 16.43
CA ALA A 156 -21.62 -23.64 15.78
C ALA A 156 -21.34 -22.41 16.65
N SER A 157 -20.08 -21.99 16.69
CA SER A 157 -19.62 -20.76 17.33
C SER A 157 -18.45 -20.20 16.50
N GLN A 158 -17.90 -19.05 16.91
CA GLN A 158 -16.78 -18.41 16.25
C GLN A 158 -15.55 -18.39 17.16
N LEU A 159 -14.36 -18.54 16.57
CA LEU A 159 -13.11 -18.35 17.31
C LEU A 159 -13.01 -16.90 17.81
N PHE A 160 -12.60 -16.71 19.06
CA PHE A 160 -12.22 -15.42 19.60
C PHE A 160 -10.88 -15.52 20.33
N GLY A 161 -10.14 -14.41 20.43
CA GLY A 161 -8.82 -14.39 21.07
C GLY A 161 -8.88 -14.96 22.50
N ASP A 162 -7.98 -15.86 22.84
CA ASP A 162 -8.01 -16.60 24.11
C ASP A 162 -7.40 -15.81 25.31
N GLY A 163 -7.13 -14.52 25.10
CA GLY A 163 -6.44 -13.64 26.03
C GLY A 163 -4.92 -13.61 25.84
N SER A 164 -4.36 -14.46 24.97
CA SER A 164 -2.96 -14.40 24.52
C SER A 164 -2.81 -13.56 23.25
N SER A 165 -1.56 -13.39 22.78
CA SER A 165 -1.27 -12.65 21.55
C SER A 165 -1.36 -13.48 20.26
N GLY A 166 -1.46 -14.81 20.34
CA GLY A 166 -1.37 -15.70 19.18
C GLY A 166 -2.38 -16.86 19.17
N GLY A 167 -3.24 -16.94 20.18
CA GLY A 167 -4.20 -18.02 20.35
C GLY A 167 -5.65 -17.58 20.19
N ALA A 168 -6.50 -18.50 19.75
CA ALA A 168 -7.94 -18.33 19.72
C ALA A 168 -8.69 -19.58 20.22
N ILE A 169 -9.87 -19.37 20.77
CA ILE A 169 -10.71 -20.40 21.34
C ILE A 169 -12.17 -20.16 20.98
N ALA A 170 -12.89 -21.27 20.80
CA ALA A 170 -14.35 -21.30 20.79
C ALA A 170 -14.79 -22.44 21.71
N ALA A 171 -15.85 -22.19 22.47
CA ALA A 171 -16.59 -23.22 23.19
C ALA A 171 -17.94 -23.36 22.48
N LEU A 172 -18.35 -24.59 22.17
CA LEU A 172 -19.62 -24.85 21.49
C LEU A 172 -20.61 -25.38 22.51
N ASP A 173 -21.75 -24.71 22.63
CA ASP A 173 -22.86 -25.15 23.47
C ASP A 173 -24.24 -24.87 22.85
N ASP A 174 -25.32 -25.14 23.60
CA ASP A 174 -26.70 -24.97 23.14
C ASP A 174 -27.19 -23.50 23.22
N SER A 175 -26.37 -22.57 23.69
CA SER A 175 -26.71 -21.20 24.04
C SER A 175 -25.66 -20.17 23.62
N GLU A 176 -25.41 -20.07 22.32
CA GLU A 176 -24.55 -19.01 21.78
C GLU A 176 -25.16 -17.61 21.97
N GLY A 177 -24.42 -16.70 22.59
CA GLY A 177 -24.82 -15.30 22.75
C GLY A 177 -24.88 -14.55 21.41
N ASP A 178 -25.80 -13.59 21.29
CA ASP A 178 -25.84 -12.68 20.15
C ASP A 178 -24.59 -11.78 20.11
N ALA A 179 -24.04 -11.52 18.92
CA ALA A 179 -22.88 -10.65 18.77
C ALA A 179 -23.21 -9.19 19.09
N PRO A 180 -22.31 -8.43 19.76
CA PRO A 180 -22.41 -6.98 19.79
C PRO A 180 -22.06 -6.41 18.40
N THR A 181 -22.22 -5.10 18.23
CA THR A 181 -21.78 -4.36 17.04
C THR A 181 -20.75 -3.31 17.47
N ILE A 182 -19.59 -3.30 16.81
CA ILE A 182 -18.57 -2.28 17.03
C ILE A 182 -18.74 -1.17 15.99
N VAL A 183 -18.59 0.09 16.44
CA VAL A 183 -18.65 1.28 15.58
C VAL A 183 -17.52 2.21 15.97
N GLY A 184 -16.61 2.54 15.06
CA GLY A 184 -15.64 3.61 15.30
C GLY A 184 -15.96 4.86 14.50
N ASN A 185 -16.08 4.74 13.17
CA ASN A 185 -16.40 5.87 12.30
C ASN A 185 -17.56 5.54 11.34
N ALA A 186 -18.77 5.92 11.72
CA ALA A 186 -19.97 5.64 10.92
C ALA A 186 -20.01 6.33 9.54
N SER A 187 -19.07 7.22 9.23
CA SER A 187 -18.95 7.89 7.92
C SER A 187 -17.85 7.30 7.04
N ALA A 188 -17.01 6.42 7.59
CA ALA A 188 -15.96 5.75 6.84
C ALA A 188 -16.55 4.74 5.83
N PRO A 189 -15.87 4.50 4.70
CA PRO A 189 -16.31 3.51 3.72
C PRO A 189 -16.22 2.09 4.29
N ASN A 190 -17.03 1.19 3.73
CA ASN A 190 -16.83 -0.24 3.94
C ASN A 190 -15.60 -0.68 3.15
N VAL A 191 -14.81 -1.58 3.75
CA VAL A 191 -13.54 -2.09 3.21
C VAL A 191 -13.51 -3.60 3.35
N LEU A 192 -12.63 -4.28 2.61
CA LEU A 192 -12.48 -5.74 2.61
C LEU A 192 -13.82 -6.49 2.38
N GLU A 193 -14.00 -7.62 3.07
CA GLU A 193 -15.17 -8.48 2.97
C GLU A 193 -16.36 -8.01 3.83
N SER A 194 -17.50 -8.71 3.71
CA SER A 194 -18.77 -8.28 4.32
C SER A 194 -18.81 -8.25 5.85
N THR A 195 -17.84 -8.89 6.51
CA THR A 195 -17.67 -8.92 7.98
C THR A 195 -16.94 -7.69 8.51
N HIS A 196 -16.17 -7.02 7.65
CA HIS A 196 -15.52 -5.74 7.92
C HIS A 196 -16.48 -4.61 7.59
N ARG A 197 -16.69 -3.73 8.57
CA ARG A 197 -17.72 -2.72 8.49
C ARG A 197 -17.20 -1.40 7.95
N THR A 198 -16.14 -0.85 8.54
CA THR A 198 -15.49 0.36 8.01
C THR A 198 -13.98 0.36 8.17
N GLY A 199 -13.29 1.08 7.28
CA GLY A 199 -11.84 1.33 7.30
C GLY A 199 -11.54 2.82 7.15
N TRP A 200 -10.62 3.37 7.96
CA TRP A 200 -10.12 4.74 7.80
C TRP A 200 -8.72 4.92 8.35
N GLU A 201 -8.03 5.95 7.88
CA GLU A 201 -6.73 6.36 8.39
C GLU A 201 -6.85 7.48 9.42
N THR A 202 -5.90 7.55 10.36
CA THR A 202 -5.81 8.62 11.35
C THR A 202 -4.38 8.79 11.84
N SER A 203 -4.00 10.04 12.15
CA SER A 203 -2.78 10.37 12.89
C SER A 203 -3.01 10.41 14.42
N GLN A 204 -4.28 10.35 14.86
CA GLN A 204 -4.63 10.41 16.28
C GLN A 204 -4.60 9.00 16.90
N ALA A 205 -3.55 8.73 17.67
CA ALA A 205 -3.37 7.42 18.32
C ALA A 205 -4.50 7.05 19.29
N THR A 206 -5.18 8.00 19.95
CA THR A 206 -6.32 7.67 20.82
C THR A 206 -7.62 7.69 20.05
N GLN A 207 -8.31 6.55 19.97
CA GLN A 207 -9.62 6.39 19.33
C GLN A 207 -10.66 5.84 20.30
N THR A 208 -11.91 6.25 20.13
CA THR A 208 -13.06 5.74 20.89
C THR A 208 -13.98 4.96 19.97
N PHE A 209 -14.40 3.79 20.41
CA PHE A 209 -15.33 2.91 19.72
C PHE A 209 -16.58 2.70 20.56
N GLU A 210 -17.72 2.65 19.90
CA GLU A 210 -19.00 2.27 20.49
C GLU A 210 -19.17 0.74 20.45
N VAL A 211 -19.62 0.18 21.57
CA VAL A 211 -20.08 -1.20 21.69
C VAL A 211 -21.60 -1.15 21.78
N GLN A 212 -22.27 -1.40 20.66
CA GLN A 212 -23.73 -1.45 20.58
C GLN A 212 -24.22 -2.87 20.82
N HIS A 213 -25.24 -3.04 21.65
CA HIS A 213 -25.69 -4.37 22.07
C HIS A 213 -27.18 -4.39 22.45
N ASP A 214 -27.80 -5.57 22.52
CA ASP A 214 -29.21 -5.67 22.89
C ASP A 214 -29.41 -5.45 24.41
N SER A 215 -30.63 -5.03 24.76
CA SER A 215 -31.12 -4.95 26.13
C SER A 215 -30.99 -6.25 26.93
N SER A 216 -30.98 -7.42 26.28
CA SER A 216 -30.74 -8.72 26.90
C SER A 216 -29.32 -8.86 27.46
N GLN A 217 -28.36 -8.12 26.92
CA GLN A 217 -26.94 -8.16 27.30
C GLN A 217 -26.59 -7.14 28.40
N VAL A 218 -27.55 -6.30 28.82
CA VAL A 218 -27.34 -5.35 29.92
C VAL A 218 -27.05 -6.09 31.22
N GLY A 219 -25.91 -5.74 31.84
CA GLY A 219 -25.39 -6.37 33.05
C GLY A 219 -24.32 -7.44 32.78
N GLN A 220 -24.10 -7.82 31.52
CA GLN A 220 -23.00 -8.68 31.08
C GLN A 220 -21.72 -7.84 30.80
N GLN A 221 -20.68 -8.50 30.32
CA GLN A 221 -19.42 -7.86 29.95
C GLN A 221 -19.09 -8.17 28.49
N ALA A 222 -18.71 -7.15 27.72
CA ALA A 222 -18.07 -7.36 26.43
C ALA A 222 -16.56 -7.44 26.61
N THR A 223 -15.91 -8.33 25.89
CA THR A 223 -14.47 -8.29 25.67
C THR A 223 -14.23 -7.72 24.28
N VAL A 224 -13.50 -6.61 24.21
CA VAL A 224 -13.12 -5.94 22.97
C VAL A 224 -11.62 -6.12 22.76
N ILE A 225 -11.25 -6.48 21.55
CA ILE A 225 -9.88 -6.66 21.09
C ILE A 225 -9.48 -5.46 20.24
N ARG A 226 -8.25 -5.01 20.41
CA ARG A 226 -7.48 -4.30 19.38
C ARG A 226 -6.35 -5.21 18.95
N ALA A 227 -6.30 -5.54 17.66
CA ALA A 227 -5.19 -6.25 17.05
C ALA A 227 -4.51 -5.33 16.04
N GLU A 228 -3.25 -5.00 16.28
CA GLU A 228 -2.41 -4.39 15.26
C GLU A 228 -1.96 -5.48 14.29
N GLY A 229 -2.24 -5.25 13.01
CA GLY A 229 -1.73 -6.04 11.91
C GLY A 229 -0.73 -5.28 11.05
N LYS A 230 0.06 -6.04 10.31
CA LYS A 230 0.99 -5.60 9.28
C LYS A 230 0.62 -6.26 7.95
N LEU A 231 0.84 -5.55 6.85
CA LEU A 231 0.85 -6.14 5.51
C LEU A 231 2.29 -6.55 5.16
N ALA A 232 2.61 -7.83 5.35
CA ALA A 232 3.93 -8.38 5.09
C ALA A 232 3.98 -9.02 3.69
N ILE A 233 4.39 -8.21 2.70
CA ILE A 233 4.48 -8.58 1.28
C ILE A 233 5.92 -8.50 0.75
N ASP A 234 6.89 -8.82 1.59
CA ASP A 234 8.27 -8.96 1.13
C ASP A 234 8.47 -10.28 0.39
N ASN A 235 9.28 -10.27 -0.67
CA ASN A 235 9.64 -11.45 -1.48
C ASN A 235 8.46 -12.16 -2.15
N VAL A 236 7.31 -11.48 -2.31
CA VAL A 236 6.17 -11.95 -3.10
C VAL A 236 6.25 -11.38 -4.52
N PRO A 237 5.75 -12.11 -5.53
CA PRO A 237 5.69 -11.60 -6.90
C PRO A 237 4.62 -10.52 -7.08
N ASP A 238 4.77 -9.74 -8.15
CA ASP A 238 3.71 -8.84 -8.59
C ASP A 238 2.57 -9.63 -9.24
N HIS A 239 1.34 -9.27 -8.89
CA HIS A 239 0.12 -9.65 -9.61
C HIS A 239 -0.59 -8.38 -10.06
N ASP A 240 -0.99 -8.33 -11.33
CA ASP A 240 -1.65 -7.17 -11.93
C ASP A 240 -0.88 -5.83 -11.79
N GLY A 241 0.45 -5.91 -11.63
CA GLY A 241 1.35 -4.74 -11.57
C GLY A 241 1.65 -4.25 -10.15
N THR A 242 1.14 -4.91 -9.12
CA THR A 242 1.41 -4.59 -7.71
C THR A 242 1.89 -5.82 -6.95
N PRO A 243 2.78 -5.69 -5.94
CA PRO A 243 3.22 -6.82 -5.13
C PRO A 243 2.05 -7.47 -4.35
N GLY A 244 2.03 -8.80 -4.34
CA GLY A 244 1.01 -9.59 -3.63
C GLY A 244 -0.22 -9.90 -4.50
N TYR A 245 -0.97 -10.93 -4.11
CA TYR A 245 -2.11 -11.42 -4.87
C TYR A 245 -3.43 -10.93 -4.25
N ASN A 246 -4.25 -10.24 -5.06
CA ASN A 246 -5.55 -9.73 -4.62
C ASN A 246 -5.49 -8.87 -3.35
N VAL A 247 -4.42 -8.09 -3.16
CA VAL A 247 -4.27 -7.24 -1.97
C VAL A 247 -5.29 -6.11 -1.99
N GLU A 248 -6.01 -5.95 -0.89
CA GLU A 248 -7.08 -4.97 -0.73
C GLU A 248 -6.68 -3.79 0.17
N GLU A 249 -7.39 -2.67 0.05
CA GLU A 249 -7.19 -1.52 0.92
C GLU A 249 -7.54 -1.89 2.38
N PHE A 250 -6.67 -1.50 3.33
CA PHE A 250 -6.74 -1.86 4.76
C PHE A 250 -6.46 -3.34 5.09
N GLU A 251 -6.02 -4.15 4.13
CA GLU A 251 -5.60 -5.51 4.38
C GLU A 251 -4.33 -5.56 5.24
N ALA A 252 -4.33 -6.45 6.23
CA ALA A 252 -3.16 -6.92 6.94
C ALA A 252 -3.20 -8.44 6.96
N ASN A 253 -2.03 -9.07 6.94
CA ASN A 253 -1.91 -10.52 6.82
C ASN A 253 -1.04 -11.14 7.93
N THR A 254 -0.58 -10.34 8.89
CA THR A 254 0.14 -10.80 10.08
C THR A 254 -0.29 -9.99 11.29
N VAL A 255 -0.50 -10.64 12.44
CA VAL A 255 -0.73 -9.93 13.71
C VAL A 255 0.61 -9.57 14.38
N GLU A 256 0.70 -8.33 14.87
CA GLU A 256 1.90 -7.80 15.55
C GLU A 256 1.66 -7.68 17.06
N GLN A 257 0.55 -7.06 17.44
CA GLN A 257 0.22 -6.80 18.84
C GLN A 257 -1.27 -6.95 19.11
N VAL A 258 -1.60 -7.53 20.26
CA VAL A 258 -2.99 -7.70 20.69
C VAL A 258 -3.20 -7.08 22.06
N GLU A 259 -4.25 -6.27 22.21
CA GLU A 259 -4.72 -5.70 23.47
C GLU A 259 -6.19 -6.07 23.71
N TYR A 260 -6.49 -6.56 24.92
CA TYR A 260 -7.85 -6.91 25.34
C TYR A 260 -8.36 -5.90 26.36
N LYS A 261 -9.63 -5.48 26.22
CA LYS A 261 -10.34 -4.66 27.21
C LYS A 261 -11.72 -5.23 27.51
N THR A 262 -12.07 -5.24 28.80
CA THR A 262 -13.42 -5.60 29.25
C THR A 262 -14.28 -4.35 29.43
N VAL A 263 -15.48 -4.36 28.86
CA VAL A 263 -16.45 -3.27 28.90
C VAL A 263 -17.73 -3.76 29.60
N PRO A 264 -18.07 -3.21 30.79
CA PRO A 264 -19.35 -3.50 31.41
C PRO A 264 -20.50 -2.94 30.57
N LEU A 265 -21.48 -3.77 30.25
CA LEU A 265 -22.61 -3.39 29.41
C LEU A 265 -23.73 -2.83 30.28
N THR A 266 -23.98 -1.52 30.18
CA THR A 266 -24.87 -0.80 31.11
C THR A 266 -26.06 -0.12 30.43
N SER A 267 -25.99 0.11 29.11
CA SER A 267 -27.07 0.74 28.36
C SER A 267 -27.34 0.00 27.05
N GLY A 268 -27.80 0.62 25.96
CA GLY A 268 -27.82 -0.03 24.64
C GLY A 268 -26.55 0.23 23.83
N THR A 269 -25.69 1.12 24.34
CA THR A 269 -24.45 1.55 23.72
C THR A 269 -23.49 1.96 24.83
N ASP A 270 -22.38 1.25 24.95
CA ASP A 270 -21.27 1.61 25.82
C ASP A 270 -20.04 1.95 24.95
N THR A 271 -18.97 2.45 25.54
CA THR A 271 -17.78 2.90 24.78
C THR A 271 -16.50 2.31 25.33
N VAL A 272 -15.55 2.06 24.45
CA VAL A 272 -14.19 1.65 24.77
C VAL A 272 -13.20 2.58 24.07
N GLU A 273 -12.18 3.02 24.79
CA GLU A 273 -11.09 3.80 24.22
C GLU A 273 -9.88 2.88 24.02
N PHE A 274 -9.24 2.95 22.86
CA PHE A 274 -7.94 2.32 22.60
C PHE A 274 -6.90 3.38 22.24
N THR A 275 -5.65 3.10 22.61
CA THR A 275 -4.50 3.72 21.95
C THR A 275 -4.11 2.76 20.84
N LEU A 276 -4.28 3.21 19.60
CA LEU A 276 -3.83 2.52 18.41
C LEU A 276 -2.30 2.38 18.45
N SER A 277 -1.79 1.34 17.81
CA SER A 277 -0.36 1.14 17.65
C SER A 277 0.01 1.03 16.18
N ASN A 278 1.25 1.45 15.89
CA ASN A 278 1.97 1.24 14.66
C ASN A 278 3.41 0.96 15.08
N SER A 279 3.79 -0.30 15.07
CA SER A 279 4.98 -0.84 15.75
C SER A 279 6.04 -1.35 14.79
N THR A 280 5.68 -1.57 13.54
CA THR A 280 6.55 -2.05 12.47
C THR A 280 6.32 -1.27 11.19
N GLU A 281 7.31 -1.28 10.31
CA GLU A 281 7.16 -0.80 8.94
C GLU A 281 6.10 -1.64 8.22
N ASN A 282 5.20 -0.99 7.48
CA ASN A 282 3.97 -1.58 6.90
C ASN A 282 2.93 -2.08 7.93
N GLY A 283 3.11 -1.72 9.21
CA GLY A 283 2.17 -1.98 10.30
C GLY A 283 1.08 -0.91 10.43
N GLY A 284 0.51 -0.80 11.63
CA GLY A 284 -0.43 0.27 11.96
C GLY A 284 -1.90 -0.02 11.66
N TYR A 285 -2.24 -1.18 11.09
CA TYR A 285 -3.63 -1.56 10.84
C TYR A 285 -4.27 -2.09 12.12
N ASN A 286 -5.13 -1.32 12.78
CA ASN A 286 -5.74 -1.71 14.05
C ASN A 286 -7.15 -2.27 13.83
N TYR A 287 -7.27 -3.59 13.93
CA TYR A 287 -8.52 -4.36 13.82
C TYR A 287 -9.22 -4.41 15.18
N ILE A 288 -10.46 -3.92 15.23
CA ILE A 288 -11.27 -3.82 16.44
C ILE A 288 -12.54 -4.64 16.31
N PHE A 289 -12.72 -5.60 17.22
CA PHE A 289 -13.89 -6.47 17.27
C PHE A 289 -14.13 -6.96 18.70
N ALA A 290 -15.31 -7.50 18.96
CA ALA A 290 -15.73 -7.85 20.31
C ALA A 290 -16.65 -9.06 20.36
N THR A 291 -16.70 -9.67 21.54
CA THR A 291 -17.72 -10.66 21.92
C THR A 291 -18.33 -10.26 23.27
N VAL A 292 -19.50 -10.80 23.59
CA VAL A 292 -20.09 -10.69 24.93
C VAL A 292 -19.92 -12.03 25.63
N GLU A 293 -19.35 -11.98 26.83
CA GLU A 293 -19.23 -13.14 27.71
C GLU A 293 -20.62 -13.44 28.28
N ASP A 294 -21.05 -14.69 28.12
CA ASP A 294 -22.34 -15.14 28.62
C ASP A 294 -22.29 -15.42 30.15
N ASP A 295 -23.40 -15.89 30.73
CA ASP A 295 -23.46 -16.21 32.16
C ASP A 295 -22.59 -17.44 32.55
N GLY A 296 -22.18 -18.26 31.57
CA GLY A 296 -21.31 -19.42 31.69
C GLY A 296 -19.81 -19.09 31.67
N GLY A 297 -19.44 -17.90 31.18
CA GLY A 297 -18.07 -17.50 30.91
C GLY A 297 -17.60 -17.86 29.50
N ASP A 298 -18.52 -18.33 28.66
CA ASP A 298 -18.26 -18.66 27.27
C ASP A 298 -18.43 -17.41 26.40
N MET A 299 -17.60 -17.32 25.37
CA MET A 299 -17.60 -16.20 24.44
C MET A 299 -18.65 -16.45 23.38
N GLY A 300 -19.64 -15.56 23.28
CA GLY A 300 -20.67 -15.62 22.24
C GLY A 300 -20.15 -15.29 20.84
N ASN A 301 -21.08 -15.13 19.89
CA ASN A 301 -20.76 -14.73 18.52
C ASN A 301 -19.98 -13.40 18.47
N VAL A 302 -19.13 -13.25 17.46
CA VAL A 302 -18.19 -12.14 17.36
C VAL A 302 -18.75 -11.02 16.48
N SER A 303 -18.57 -9.77 16.91
CA SER A 303 -19.01 -8.57 16.18
C SER A 303 -18.34 -8.44 14.82
N ASN A 304 -18.89 -7.56 13.98
CA ASN A 304 -18.15 -6.98 12.86
C ASN A 304 -16.76 -6.45 13.27
N VAL A 305 -15.89 -6.27 12.28
CA VAL A 305 -14.57 -5.68 12.45
C VAL A 305 -14.60 -4.22 12.00
N GLU A 306 -14.02 -3.31 12.78
CA GLU A 306 -13.66 -1.96 12.35
C GLU A 306 -12.14 -1.90 12.21
N ILE A 307 -11.64 -1.26 11.14
CA ILE A 307 -10.21 -1.14 10.89
C ILE A 307 -9.81 0.32 10.94
N VAL A 308 -8.76 0.62 11.70
CA VAL A 308 -8.18 1.96 11.74
C VAL A 308 -6.69 1.88 11.50
N LYS A 309 -6.21 2.49 10.41
CA LYS A 309 -4.78 2.57 10.15
C LYS A 309 -4.22 3.80 10.88
N LEU A 310 -3.36 3.57 11.86
CA LEU A 310 -2.58 4.63 12.49
C LEU A 310 -1.41 4.95 11.56
N VAL A 311 -1.58 5.99 10.75
CA VAL A 311 -0.47 6.54 9.95
C VAL A 311 0.43 7.33 10.89
N GLU A 312 1.75 7.24 10.68
CA GLU A 312 2.68 8.07 11.44
C GLU A 312 2.36 9.53 11.13
N ALA A 313 2.04 10.31 12.16
CA ALA A 313 2.09 11.75 12.07
C ALA A 313 3.57 12.15 12.07
N ASP A 314 4.00 13.04 11.16
CA ASP A 314 5.24 13.75 11.46
C ASP A 314 5.03 14.49 12.79
N SER A 315 5.96 14.30 13.72
CA SER A 315 5.83 14.81 15.09
C SER A 315 6.31 16.25 15.23
N GLY A 316 6.71 16.87 14.11
CA GLY A 316 7.11 18.28 14.01
C GLY A 316 5.98 19.15 13.48
N PRO A 317 5.68 20.32 14.09
CA PRO A 317 4.82 21.35 13.49
C PRO A 317 5.58 22.20 12.45
N GLU A 318 6.61 21.63 11.83
CA GLU A 318 7.55 22.35 10.96
C GLU A 318 7.83 21.48 9.73
N PRO A 319 7.94 22.09 8.54
CA PRO A 319 8.27 21.39 7.31
C PRO A 319 9.47 20.45 7.41
N SER A 320 9.34 19.29 6.79
CA SER A 320 10.35 18.26 6.63
C SER A 320 10.38 17.76 5.18
N GLN A 321 11.30 16.84 4.85
CA GLN A 321 11.41 16.32 3.47
C GLN A 321 10.26 15.35 3.12
N ASN A 322 9.49 14.93 4.12
CA ASN A 322 8.39 13.98 4.03
C ASN A 322 7.04 14.61 4.43
N ASP A 323 7.03 15.91 4.75
CA ASP A 323 5.87 16.73 5.15
C ASP A 323 6.24 18.19 4.81
N PHE A 324 6.01 18.60 3.55
CA PHE A 324 6.53 19.86 3.02
C PHE A 324 5.88 21.11 3.62
N ASP A 325 4.62 21.02 4.08
CA ASP A 325 3.91 22.13 4.71
C ASP A 325 3.96 22.09 6.25
N GLY A 326 4.35 20.96 6.83
CA GLY A 326 4.49 20.75 8.27
C GLY A 326 3.16 20.63 9.00
N ASP A 327 2.07 20.26 8.32
CA ASP A 327 0.75 20.11 8.91
C ASP A 327 0.55 18.77 9.65
N GLY A 328 1.51 17.84 9.47
CA GLY A 328 1.56 16.53 10.09
C GLY A 328 0.95 15.41 9.25
N ILE A 329 0.51 15.70 8.03
CA ILE A 329 0.20 14.73 6.98
C ILE A 329 1.47 14.54 6.15
N LEU A 330 1.86 13.28 5.92
CA LEU A 330 3.03 13.00 5.11
C LEU A 330 2.70 13.24 3.63
N ASN A 331 3.68 13.69 2.85
CA ASN A 331 3.50 14.00 1.42
C ASN A 331 2.86 12.86 0.62
N ALA A 332 3.15 11.60 0.97
CA ALA A 332 2.57 10.44 0.28
C ALA A 332 1.04 10.27 0.52
N ASN A 333 0.48 10.98 1.49
CA ASN A 333 -0.93 10.94 1.90
C ASN A 333 -1.57 12.34 1.98
N ASP A 334 -0.84 13.38 1.63
CA ASP A 334 -1.38 14.72 1.45
C ASP A 334 -1.81 14.88 -0.01
N ALA A 335 -2.77 15.77 -0.26
CA ALA A 335 -3.22 16.09 -1.60
C ALA A 335 -2.84 17.52 -2.02
N ASP A 336 -2.21 18.28 -1.12
CA ASP A 336 -1.78 19.67 -1.27
C ASP A 336 -0.52 19.88 -0.40
N ASP A 337 0.61 19.38 -0.89
CA ASP A 337 1.88 19.23 -0.14
C ASP A 337 2.49 20.56 0.35
N ASP A 338 2.05 21.71 -0.16
CA ASP A 338 2.50 23.03 0.29
C ASP A 338 1.38 23.94 0.85
N ASN A 339 0.14 23.44 0.85
CA ASN A 339 -1.06 24.08 1.40
C ASN A 339 -1.39 25.45 0.76
N ASP A 340 -1.09 25.62 -0.52
CA ASP A 340 -1.44 26.82 -1.27
C ASP A 340 -2.91 26.83 -1.76
N GLY A 341 -3.59 25.68 -1.65
CA GLY A 341 -4.98 25.45 -2.04
C GLY A 341 -5.16 24.93 -3.46
N ILE A 342 -4.11 24.43 -4.11
CA ILE A 342 -4.11 23.76 -5.41
C ILE A 342 -3.69 22.29 -5.20
N ASP A 343 -4.59 21.36 -5.50
CA ASP A 343 -4.26 19.93 -5.38
C ASP A 343 -3.00 19.55 -6.19
N ASP A 344 -2.13 18.69 -5.66
CA ASP A 344 -0.84 18.25 -6.24
C ASP A 344 -0.98 17.75 -7.68
N THR A 345 -2.11 17.12 -8.00
CA THR A 345 -2.42 16.63 -9.35
C THR A 345 -2.49 17.72 -10.42
N SER A 346 -2.72 18.96 -9.99
CA SER A 346 -2.93 20.14 -10.82
C SER A 346 -1.91 21.25 -10.56
N ASP A 347 -1.05 21.11 -9.55
CA ASP A 347 -0.04 22.10 -9.20
C ASP A 347 1.31 21.85 -9.90
N PRO A 348 1.75 22.74 -10.81
CA PRO A 348 3.10 22.70 -11.37
C PRO A 348 4.22 22.81 -10.34
N PHE A 349 3.96 23.36 -9.17
CA PHE A 349 4.95 23.68 -8.15
C PHE A 349 4.53 23.18 -6.76
N ALA A 350 4.01 21.94 -6.69
CA ALA A 350 3.45 21.24 -5.52
C ALA A 350 4.20 21.30 -4.18
N VAL A 351 5.41 21.85 -4.12
CA VAL A 351 6.18 22.00 -2.88
C VAL A 351 6.69 23.44 -2.66
N ASP A 352 6.15 24.41 -3.40
CA ASP A 352 6.44 25.84 -3.31
C ASP A 352 5.13 26.66 -3.24
N PRO A 353 4.71 27.08 -2.04
CA PRO A 353 3.41 27.71 -1.84
C PRO A 353 3.29 29.11 -2.44
N ASP A 354 4.40 29.68 -2.93
CA ASP A 354 4.41 30.93 -3.68
C ASP A 354 4.39 30.69 -5.21
N ASN A 355 4.34 29.45 -5.69
CA ASN A 355 4.34 29.08 -7.12
C ASN A 355 5.48 29.76 -7.90
N GLY A 356 6.67 29.85 -7.31
CA GLY A 356 7.83 30.54 -7.88
C GLY A 356 7.76 32.07 -7.88
N MET A 357 6.68 32.69 -7.43
CA MET A 357 6.53 34.16 -7.42
C MET A 357 7.44 34.85 -6.41
N SER A 358 7.93 34.13 -5.41
CA SER A 358 8.95 34.62 -4.47
C SER A 358 10.39 34.33 -4.94
N THR A 359 10.56 33.47 -5.96
CA THR A 359 11.85 33.06 -6.52
C THR A 359 12.35 34.08 -7.55
N THR A 360 13.38 34.86 -7.17
CA THR A 360 13.97 35.89 -8.05
C THR A 360 15.17 35.38 -8.85
N THR A 361 15.31 35.80 -10.10
CA THR A 361 16.49 35.48 -10.93
C THR A 361 17.78 36.21 -10.46
N PRO A 362 18.98 35.61 -10.62
CA PRO A 362 19.24 34.30 -11.23
C PRO A 362 18.95 33.12 -10.28
N VAL A 363 18.39 32.04 -10.84
CA VAL A 363 18.27 30.72 -10.20
C VAL A 363 19.44 29.86 -10.68
N ASP A 364 20.10 29.15 -9.76
CA ASP A 364 21.26 28.29 -10.03
C ASP A 364 21.04 26.93 -9.37
N LEU A 365 20.72 25.91 -10.18
CA LEU A 365 20.56 24.54 -9.70
C LEU A 365 21.90 23.82 -9.77
N SER A 366 22.56 23.67 -8.62
CA SER A 366 23.89 23.06 -8.56
C SER A 366 23.89 21.54 -8.68
N PHE A 367 22.72 20.90 -8.52
CA PHE A 367 22.54 19.44 -8.45
C PHE A 367 23.42 18.74 -7.41
N GLN A 368 23.85 19.48 -6.39
CA GLN A 368 24.54 18.93 -5.24
C GLN A 368 23.49 18.43 -4.24
N PRO A 369 23.48 17.14 -3.85
CA PRO A 369 22.53 16.64 -2.86
C PRO A 369 22.52 17.48 -1.57
N GLY A 370 21.32 17.85 -1.12
CA GLY A 370 21.12 18.69 0.07
C GLY A 370 21.43 20.18 -0.13
N SER A 371 21.60 20.66 -1.37
CA SER A 371 21.89 22.08 -1.62
C SER A 371 20.71 22.99 -1.35
N GLU A 372 19.50 22.48 -1.60
CA GLU A 372 18.24 23.21 -1.41
C GLU A 372 17.28 22.29 -0.63
N PRO A 373 17.40 22.21 0.71
CA PRO A 373 16.50 21.41 1.53
C PRO A 373 15.04 21.84 1.35
N LEU A 374 14.09 20.93 1.63
CA LEU A 374 12.65 21.15 1.44
C LEU A 374 12.29 21.43 -0.03
N THR A 375 12.92 20.69 -0.93
CA THR A 375 12.59 20.65 -2.35
C THR A 375 12.70 19.21 -2.83
N ILE A 376 12.16 18.89 -3.99
CA ILE A 376 12.25 17.54 -4.56
C ILE A 376 13.74 17.20 -4.78
N HIS A 377 14.17 16.05 -4.23
CA HIS A 377 15.56 15.59 -4.18
C HIS A 377 16.56 16.52 -3.44
N GLU A 378 16.07 17.53 -2.74
CA GLU A 378 16.89 18.55 -2.05
C GLU A 378 17.85 19.34 -2.97
N VAL A 379 17.49 19.52 -4.25
CA VAL A 379 18.34 20.17 -5.28
C VAL A 379 17.70 21.39 -5.95
N GLY A 380 16.50 21.79 -5.53
CA GLY A 380 15.83 23.03 -5.94
C GLY A 380 14.68 22.85 -6.91
N PHE A 381 14.26 21.62 -7.20
CA PHE A 381 13.04 21.37 -7.97
C PHE A 381 11.82 21.45 -7.08
N THR A 382 10.79 22.16 -7.54
CA THR A 382 9.57 22.38 -6.76
C THR A 382 8.33 21.72 -7.37
N GLY A 383 8.50 20.99 -8.47
CA GLY A 383 7.42 20.21 -9.05
C GLY A 383 7.83 19.48 -10.32
N LEU A 384 6.85 18.85 -10.98
CA LEU A 384 6.99 18.20 -12.29
C LEU A 384 5.87 18.66 -13.23
N MET A 385 6.09 18.53 -14.54
CA MET A 385 5.10 18.89 -15.56
C MET A 385 3.77 18.15 -15.35
N THR A 386 2.70 18.88 -15.07
CA THR A 386 1.42 18.30 -14.64
C THR A 386 0.65 17.65 -15.78
N THR A 387 -0.11 16.61 -15.42
CA THR A 387 -1.07 15.91 -16.31
C THR A 387 -2.52 16.28 -15.98
N GLY A 388 -2.73 16.92 -14.82
CA GLY A 388 -4.05 17.29 -14.30
C GLY A 388 -4.79 16.15 -13.59
N ASN A 389 -4.16 14.99 -13.40
CA ASN A 389 -4.81 13.82 -12.78
C ASN A 389 -3.85 12.80 -12.12
N HIS A 390 -2.57 13.11 -12.00
CA HIS A 390 -1.57 12.28 -11.32
C HIS A 390 -0.79 13.15 -10.34
N ASP A 391 -0.50 12.60 -9.17
CA ASP A 391 0.39 13.21 -8.17
C ASP A 391 1.80 13.40 -8.75
N TYR A 392 2.54 14.44 -8.34
CA TYR A 392 3.89 14.66 -8.85
C TYR A 392 4.86 13.53 -8.48
N GLN A 393 4.65 12.85 -7.34
CA GLN A 393 5.44 11.71 -6.89
C GLN A 393 5.27 10.50 -7.82
N ASP A 394 4.13 10.39 -8.52
CA ASP A 394 3.88 9.35 -9.52
C ASP A 394 4.52 9.66 -10.90
N LEU A 395 5.01 10.88 -11.11
CA LEU A 395 5.57 11.33 -12.40
C LEU A 395 7.06 10.99 -12.57
N TYR A 396 7.68 10.37 -11.56
CA TYR A 396 9.06 9.89 -11.64
C TYR A 396 9.27 8.63 -10.81
N ASP A 397 10.19 7.76 -11.26
CA ASP A 397 10.71 6.67 -10.44
C ASP A 397 11.99 7.15 -9.75
N GLU A 398 11.93 7.35 -8.44
CA GLU A 398 13.07 7.81 -7.63
C GLU A 398 14.30 6.91 -7.78
N SER A 399 14.11 5.60 -7.96
CA SER A 399 15.21 4.64 -8.14
C SER A 399 15.99 4.84 -9.43
N LYS A 400 15.43 5.59 -10.39
CA LYS A 400 16.02 5.89 -11.69
C LYS A 400 16.69 7.26 -11.75
N VAL A 401 16.59 8.05 -10.68
CA VAL A 401 17.16 9.40 -10.64
C VAL A 401 18.35 9.41 -9.70
N THR A 402 19.49 9.90 -10.17
CA THR A 402 20.69 10.06 -9.34
C THR A 402 21.22 11.48 -9.46
N PHE A 403 21.46 12.09 -8.31
CA PHE A 403 22.18 13.36 -8.18
C PHE A 403 23.57 13.09 -7.62
N ASP A 404 24.59 13.27 -8.45
CA ASP A 404 25.99 13.17 -8.01
C ASP A 404 26.89 14.15 -8.75
N ALA A 405 27.99 14.54 -8.09
CA ALA A 405 29.04 15.38 -8.65
C ALA A 405 28.58 16.68 -9.35
N GLY A 406 27.42 17.22 -8.97
CA GLY A 406 26.82 18.41 -9.59
C GLY A 406 26.11 18.13 -10.92
N SER A 407 25.61 16.91 -11.10
CA SER A 407 24.87 16.46 -12.27
C SER A 407 23.65 15.65 -11.87
N MET A 408 22.64 15.68 -12.73
CA MET A 408 21.45 14.84 -12.67
C MET A 408 21.57 13.75 -13.75
N THR A 409 21.35 12.51 -13.36
CA THR A 409 21.24 11.36 -14.28
C THR A 409 19.87 10.74 -14.13
N VAL A 410 19.22 10.44 -15.26
CA VAL A 410 17.98 9.67 -15.32
C VAL A 410 18.25 8.39 -16.10
N GLU A 411 18.01 7.24 -15.48
CA GLU A 411 18.11 5.93 -16.10
C GLU A 411 16.79 5.53 -16.77
N ASP A 412 16.86 4.68 -17.80
CA ASP A 412 15.68 4.10 -18.47
C ASP A 412 14.61 5.13 -18.93
N VAL A 413 15.05 6.30 -19.42
CA VAL A 413 14.15 7.35 -19.94
C VAL A 413 13.14 6.76 -20.96
N PRO A 414 11.82 6.89 -20.71
CA PRO A 414 10.82 6.30 -21.58
C PRO A 414 10.81 6.92 -22.99
N ALA A 415 10.38 6.14 -23.97
CA ALA A 415 10.40 6.54 -25.37
C ALA A 415 9.15 7.35 -25.76
N ASN A 416 9.04 8.62 -25.33
CA ASN A 416 8.04 9.56 -25.83
C ASN A 416 8.36 11.04 -25.44
N ASP A 417 7.46 11.95 -25.77
CA ASP A 417 7.30 13.24 -25.07
C ASP A 417 6.28 13.11 -23.92
N PRO A 418 6.37 13.92 -22.86
CA PRO A 418 5.35 14.01 -21.81
C PRO A 418 3.95 14.28 -22.40
N ASN A 419 2.99 13.43 -22.05
CA ASN A 419 1.55 13.64 -22.29
C ASN A 419 0.73 12.78 -21.31
N ASN A 420 -0.61 12.93 -21.31
CA ASN A 420 -1.47 12.17 -20.38
C ASN A 420 -1.36 10.64 -20.49
N ASP A 421 -0.97 10.09 -21.65
CA ASP A 421 -0.74 8.64 -21.81
C ASP A 421 0.70 8.23 -21.40
N HIS A 422 1.59 9.19 -21.17
CA HIS A 422 3.00 9.02 -20.81
C HIS A 422 3.39 10.00 -19.69
N PRO A 423 2.83 9.85 -18.47
CA PRO A 423 3.02 10.81 -17.38
C PRO A 423 4.45 10.79 -16.80
N GLY A 424 5.10 9.62 -16.74
CA GLY A 424 6.40 9.40 -16.09
C GLY A 424 7.62 9.82 -16.91
N MET A 425 7.72 11.09 -17.30
CA MET A 425 8.75 11.58 -18.24
C MET A 425 9.81 12.50 -17.60
N TYR A 426 9.87 12.55 -16.26
CA TYR A 426 10.90 13.28 -15.51
C TYR A 426 11.00 14.79 -15.86
N GLY A 427 9.85 15.40 -16.12
CA GLY A 427 9.74 16.83 -16.46
C GLY A 427 9.86 17.74 -15.23
N TYR A 428 10.97 17.68 -14.50
CA TYR A 428 11.20 18.52 -13.31
C TYR A 428 11.20 20.01 -13.63
N GLN A 429 10.67 20.82 -12.70
CA GLN A 429 10.56 22.26 -12.87
C GLN A 429 10.77 23.04 -11.57
N VAL A 430 11.07 24.32 -11.76
CA VAL A 430 11.18 25.32 -10.70
C VAL A 430 10.56 26.62 -11.21
N GLY A 431 9.71 27.24 -10.40
CA GLY A 431 9.07 28.51 -10.71
C GLY A 431 10.01 29.68 -10.45
N PHE A 432 9.82 30.80 -11.16
CA PHE A 432 10.54 32.05 -10.90
C PHE A 432 9.78 33.27 -11.43
N ASP A 433 9.94 34.42 -10.78
CA ASP A 433 9.49 35.72 -11.28
C ASP A 433 10.59 36.38 -12.14
N PRO A 434 10.38 36.53 -13.47
CA PRO A 434 11.32 37.22 -14.36
C PRO A 434 11.30 38.75 -14.19
N ALA A 435 10.36 39.31 -13.42
CA ALA A 435 10.14 40.75 -13.23
C ALA A 435 10.03 41.53 -14.55
N GLY A 436 9.47 40.91 -15.59
CA GLY A 436 9.31 41.48 -16.93
C GLY A 436 10.62 41.64 -17.72
N GLU A 437 11.75 41.14 -17.22
CA GLU A 437 13.05 41.20 -17.90
C GLU A 437 13.25 40.00 -18.84
N LYS A 438 14.22 40.13 -19.76
CA LYS A 438 14.63 38.99 -20.57
C LYS A 438 15.38 37.99 -19.71
N VAL A 439 14.99 36.72 -19.78
CA VAL A 439 15.63 35.62 -19.06
C VAL A 439 16.34 34.70 -20.04
N ARG A 440 17.47 34.14 -19.58
CA ARG A 440 18.19 33.10 -20.29
C ARG A 440 18.30 31.89 -19.38
N ILE A 441 17.78 30.76 -19.86
CA ILE A 441 17.84 29.48 -19.18
C ILE A 441 18.97 28.70 -19.85
N ASN A 442 19.96 28.25 -19.07
CA ASN A 442 21.13 27.56 -19.60
C ASN A 442 21.28 26.22 -18.90
N THR A 443 21.69 25.21 -19.65
CA THR A 443 22.09 23.91 -19.11
C THR A 443 23.21 23.31 -19.95
N THR A 444 23.91 22.33 -19.40
CA THR A 444 24.85 21.49 -20.13
C THR A 444 24.34 20.07 -20.06
N VAL A 445 24.15 19.44 -21.22
CA VAL A 445 23.85 18.02 -21.33
C VAL A 445 25.17 17.27 -21.46
N SER A 446 25.45 16.37 -20.51
CA SER A 446 26.62 15.47 -20.52
C SER A 446 26.42 14.27 -21.45
N GLY A 447 25.96 14.57 -22.68
CA GLY A 447 25.78 13.62 -23.78
C GLY A 447 24.72 12.55 -23.53
N LEU A 448 24.12 12.05 -24.62
CA LEU A 448 23.24 10.89 -24.55
C LEU A 448 24.06 9.59 -24.62
N PRO A 449 23.52 8.43 -24.18
CA PRO A 449 24.14 7.14 -24.45
C PRO A 449 24.54 6.98 -25.94
N SER A 450 25.66 6.32 -26.21
CA SER A 450 26.17 6.18 -27.59
C SER A 450 25.22 5.41 -28.51
N ASP A 451 24.31 4.64 -27.94
CA ASP A 451 23.27 3.86 -28.59
C ASP A 451 21.87 4.45 -28.42
N ALA A 452 21.76 5.72 -27.99
CA ALA A 452 20.49 6.42 -27.86
C ALA A 452 19.69 6.38 -29.18
N GLY A 453 18.50 5.78 -29.10
CA GLY A 453 17.58 5.63 -30.22
C GLY A 453 16.67 6.83 -30.41
N ASP A 454 15.58 6.64 -31.15
CA ASP A 454 14.51 7.63 -31.24
C ASP A 454 13.92 7.91 -29.85
N TRP A 455 13.48 9.16 -29.63
CA TRP A 455 12.80 9.62 -28.40
C TRP A 455 13.64 9.67 -27.12
N ALA A 456 14.88 9.18 -27.14
CA ALA A 456 15.84 9.47 -26.07
C ALA A 456 16.24 10.96 -26.13
N GLN A 457 15.83 11.72 -25.13
CA GLN A 457 16.02 13.17 -25.09
C GLN A 457 16.38 13.69 -23.70
N ALA A 458 17.22 14.72 -23.65
CA ALA A 458 17.58 15.43 -22.42
C ALA A 458 17.86 16.90 -22.72
N GLY A 459 17.45 17.80 -21.84
CA GLY A 459 17.70 19.23 -22.02
C GLY A 459 16.86 20.08 -21.10
N VAL A 460 16.28 21.15 -21.64
CA VAL A 460 15.56 22.16 -20.87
C VAL A 460 14.21 22.50 -21.50
N GLN A 461 13.23 22.78 -20.64
CA GLN A 461 11.90 23.23 -21.01
C GLN A 461 11.55 24.58 -20.39
N PHE A 462 10.59 25.29 -20.98
CA PHE A 462 9.98 26.51 -20.44
C PHE A 462 8.51 26.58 -20.83
N GLY A 463 7.62 26.72 -19.85
CA GLY A 463 6.18 26.78 -20.09
C GLY A 463 5.40 27.18 -18.84
N VAL A 464 4.10 26.90 -18.87
CA VAL A 464 3.20 27.09 -17.71
C VAL A 464 3.26 25.93 -16.71
N GLY A 465 4.05 24.90 -17.04
CA GLY A 465 4.27 23.72 -16.19
C GLY A 465 3.28 22.58 -16.41
N ASP A 466 2.44 22.65 -17.44
CA ASP A 466 1.65 21.52 -17.93
C ASP A 466 2.35 20.82 -19.13
N GLN A 467 1.83 19.66 -19.53
CA GLN A 467 2.32 18.90 -20.69
C GLN A 467 1.74 19.33 -22.04
N SER A 468 1.09 20.50 -22.13
CA SER A 468 0.38 20.96 -23.33
C SER A 468 0.80 22.35 -23.83
N ASN A 469 1.57 23.10 -23.05
CA ASN A 469 1.92 24.49 -23.31
C ASN A 469 3.36 24.80 -22.86
N TYR A 470 4.34 24.30 -23.61
CA TYR A 470 5.76 24.47 -23.30
C TYR A 470 6.65 24.53 -24.55
N VAL A 471 7.82 25.17 -24.40
CA VAL A 471 8.94 25.09 -25.34
C VAL A 471 9.99 24.14 -24.78
N LYS A 472 10.56 23.29 -25.64
CA LYS A 472 11.74 22.47 -25.31
C LYS A 472 12.93 22.78 -26.21
N LEU A 473 14.12 22.67 -25.63
CA LEU A 473 15.39 22.61 -26.35
C LEU A 473 16.18 21.43 -25.78
N VAL A 474 16.38 20.39 -26.57
CA VAL A 474 16.89 19.10 -26.09
C VAL A 474 17.93 18.52 -27.05
N ALA A 475 18.90 17.81 -26.49
CA ALA A 475 19.69 16.84 -27.23
C ALA A 475 18.84 15.59 -27.45
N VAL A 476 18.88 15.01 -28.65
CA VAL A 476 18.05 13.86 -29.03
C VAL A 476 18.87 12.75 -29.70
N GLY A 477 18.47 11.50 -29.50
CA GLY A 477 19.14 10.33 -30.11
C GLY A 477 18.95 10.22 -31.63
N ASN A 478 17.78 10.61 -32.14
CA ASN A 478 17.46 10.72 -33.58
C ASN A 478 17.92 9.49 -34.41
N GLY A 479 17.40 8.30 -34.10
CA GLY A 479 17.74 7.06 -34.80
C GLY A 479 19.21 6.64 -34.65
N GLY A 480 19.93 7.18 -33.66
CA GLY A 480 21.36 7.01 -33.46
C GLY A 480 22.24 7.98 -34.27
N ASP A 481 21.66 8.94 -34.99
CA ASP A 481 22.41 9.99 -35.69
C ASP A 481 22.73 11.19 -34.78
N GLY A 482 22.01 11.35 -33.66
CA GLY A 482 22.14 12.49 -32.76
C GLY A 482 21.57 13.79 -33.33
N GLY A 483 21.13 14.69 -32.46
CA GLY A 483 20.67 16.02 -32.88
C GLY A 483 20.30 16.95 -31.74
N ILE A 484 19.99 18.18 -32.12
CA ILE A 484 19.34 19.17 -31.27
C ILE A 484 17.92 19.38 -31.80
N GLU A 485 16.93 19.18 -30.95
CA GLU A 485 15.53 19.48 -31.26
C GLU A 485 15.11 20.76 -30.55
N PHE A 486 14.46 21.66 -31.29
CA PHE A 486 13.78 22.84 -30.74
C PHE A 486 12.30 22.77 -31.10
N GLY A 487 11.46 22.65 -30.07
CA GLY A 487 10.03 22.38 -30.22
C GLY A 487 9.15 23.26 -29.35
N MET A 488 7.92 23.48 -29.80
CA MET A 488 6.83 24.10 -29.03
C MET A 488 5.63 23.16 -29.06
N GLU A 489 5.14 22.82 -27.88
CA GLU A 489 3.85 22.17 -27.67
C GLU A 489 2.82 23.26 -27.34
N GLU A 490 1.75 23.35 -28.13
CA GLU A 490 0.63 24.26 -27.86
C GLU A 490 -0.70 23.56 -28.12
N SER A 491 -1.49 23.39 -27.06
CA SER A 491 -2.81 22.73 -27.14
C SER A 491 -2.77 21.34 -27.79
N GLU A 492 -1.83 20.49 -27.35
CA GLU A 492 -1.61 19.11 -27.83
C GLU A 492 -1.18 19.04 -29.32
N SER A 493 -0.57 20.10 -29.84
CA SER A 493 0.09 20.12 -31.13
C SER A 493 1.56 20.55 -31.03
N LEU A 494 2.47 19.59 -31.22
CA LEU A 494 3.90 19.82 -31.33
C LEU A 494 4.30 20.41 -32.70
N ASP A 495 4.99 21.55 -32.69
CA ASP A 495 5.80 22.08 -33.79
C ASP A 495 7.28 21.97 -33.40
N SER A 496 8.05 21.11 -34.07
CA SER A 496 9.48 20.94 -33.78
C SER A 496 10.31 20.64 -35.02
N GLU A 497 11.61 20.91 -34.91
CA GLU A 497 12.59 20.57 -35.94
C GLU A 497 13.88 20.11 -35.25
N THR A 498 14.50 19.07 -35.83
CA THR A 498 15.76 18.50 -35.35
C THR A 498 16.90 18.85 -36.30
N VAL A 499 17.96 19.46 -35.77
CA VAL A 499 19.21 19.68 -36.49
C VAL A 499 20.23 18.63 -36.06
N GLN A 500 20.81 17.92 -37.02
CA GLN A 500 21.85 16.93 -36.73
C GLN A 500 23.07 17.58 -36.05
N ALA A 501 23.50 16.99 -34.94
CA ALA A 501 24.60 17.49 -34.11
C ALA A 501 25.28 16.34 -33.35
N ASP A 502 26.57 16.52 -33.05
CA ASP A 502 27.36 15.54 -32.28
C ASP A 502 27.00 15.65 -30.79
N VAL A 503 25.98 14.90 -30.35
CA VAL A 503 25.45 14.90 -28.97
C VAL A 503 25.51 13.52 -28.29
N LEU A 504 25.93 12.49 -29.03
CA LEU A 504 26.00 11.11 -28.56
C LEU A 504 27.36 10.80 -27.93
N GLY A 505 27.34 10.05 -26.83
CA GLY A 505 28.51 9.68 -26.06
C GLY A 505 28.48 10.31 -24.67
N PRO A 506 28.71 9.53 -23.59
CA PRO A 506 28.58 10.02 -22.22
C PRO A 506 29.61 11.09 -21.81
N ASP A 507 30.66 11.28 -22.61
CA ASP A 507 31.68 12.30 -22.39
C ASP A 507 31.45 13.56 -23.23
N THR A 508 30.39 13.61 -24.05
CA THR A 508 30.14 14.72 -24.99
C THR A 508 29.32 15.82 -24.33
N GLU A 509 29.93 16.99 -24.12
CA GLU A 509 29.23 18.13 -23.54
C GLU A 509 28.52 18.98 -24.61
N THR A 510 27.22 19.22 -24.40
CA THR A 510 26.42 20.12 -25.24
C THR A 510 25.79 21.21 -24.37
N GLU A 511 26.16 22.47 -24.60
CA GLU A 511 25.57 23.62 -23.93
C GLU A 511 24.26 24.01 -24.66
N LEU A 512 23.18 24.18 -23.89
CA LEU A 512 21.87 24.59 -24.38
C LEU A 512 21.46 25.92 -23.73
N SER A 513 20.77 26.77 -24.49
CA SER A 513 20.33 28.07 -24.00
C SER A 513 18.99 28.49 -24.62
N ILE A 514 17.96 28.64 -23.80
CA ILE A 514 16.69 29.27 -24.18
C ILE A 514 16.74 30.74 -23.76
N VAL A 515 16.40 31.65 -24.67
CA VAL A 515 16.23 33.07 -24.39
C VAL A 515 14.76 33.44 -24.50
N VAL A 516 14.17 33.84 -23.37
CA VAL A 516 12.78 34.27 -23.25
C VAL A 516 12.75 35.80 -23.19
N ASP A 517 12.02 36.41 -24.12
CA ASP A 517 11.83 37.86 -24.20
C ASP A 517 10.34 38.19 -24.05
N PRO A 518 9.86 38.45 -22.82
CA PRO A 518 8.45 38.67 -22.57
C PRO A 518 7.92 39.95 -23.23
N VAL A 519 8.80 40.94 -23.47
CA VAL A 519 8.44 42.22 -24.09
C VAL A 519 8.15 42.08 -25.58
N ASN A 520 8.92 41.24 -26.28
CA ASN A 520 8.74 41.02 -27.72
C ASN A 520 7.90 39.79 -28.06
N ASP A 521 7.43 39.04 -27.05
CA ASP A 521 6.69 37.77 -27.22
C ASP A 521 7.50 36.78 -28.08
N THR A 522 8.77 36.57 -27.71
CA THR A 522 9.66 35.67 -28.45
C THR A 522 10.49 34.77 -27.55
N ILE A 523 10.58 33.51 -27.93
CA ILE A 523 11.49 32.50 -27.38
C ILE A 523 12.44 32.04 -28.50
N THR A 524 13.74 32.03 -28.22
CA THR A 524 14.78 31.56 -29.16
C THR A 524 15.70 30.54 -28.49
N GLY A 525 16.00 29.45 -29.19
CA GLY A 525 16.92 28.41 -28.74
C GLY A 525 18.31 28.55 -29.35
N TYR A 526 19.35 28.29 -28.55
CA TYR A 526 20.73 28.24 -29.00
C TYR A 526 21.42 27.02 -28.41
N TYR A 527 22.33 26.43 -29.16
CA TYR A 527 23.15 25.32 -28.70
C TYR A 527 24.62 25.53 -29.06
N LYS A 528 25.50 24.81 -28.38
CA LYS A 528 26.92 24.75 -28.69
C LYS A 528 27.45 23.36 -28.35
N THR A 529 27.84 22.62 -29.38
CA THR A 529 28.51 21.33 -29.24
C THR A 529 29.95 21.49 -28.75
N GLU A 530 30.53 20.42 -28.21
CA GLU A 530 31.88 20.41 -27.66
C GLU A 530 32.92 20.98 -28.66
N GLY A 531 33.67 21.99 -28.22
CA GLY A 531 34.68 22.65 -29.06
C GLY A 531 34.12 23.54 -30.19
N GLY A 532 32.80 23.66 -30.32
CA GLY A 532 32.08 24.46 -31.32
C GLY A 532 31.85 25.92 -30.93
N SER A 533 31.01 26.60 -31.73
CA SER A 533 30.50 27.95 -31.46
C SER A 533 28.99 27.90 -31.26
N TRP A 534 28.42 28.89 -30.57
CA TRP A 534 26.97 29.04 -30.44
C TRP A 534 26.29 29.15 -31.80
N GLU A 535 25.31 28.28 -32.00
CA GLU A 535 24.42 28.20 -33.16
C GLU A 535 22.98 28.41 -32.69
N GLN A 536 22.13 28.97 -33.55
CA GLN A 536 20.71 29.15 -33.25
C GLN A 536 19.95 27.92 -33.74
N ALA A 537 19.17 27.32 -32.85
CA ALA A 537 18.23 26.26 -33.23
C ALA A 537 17.01 26.89 -33.94
N THR A 538 16.42 26.15 -34.87
CA THR A 538 15.22 26.58 -35.58
C THR A 538 14.12 25.56 -35.36
N GLY A 539 12.91 26.03 -35.17
CA GLY A 539 11.70 25.21 -35.21
C GLY A 539 11.19 25.02 -36.64
N ALA A 540 10.20 24.16 -36.82
CA ALA A 540 9.63 23.90 -38.14
C ALA A 540 8.90 25.12 -38.73
N SER A 541 8.35 26.00 -37.89
CA SER A 541 7.72 27.26 -38.31
C SER A 541 8.64 28.48 -38.37
N GLY A 542 9.89 28.40 -37.87
CA GLY A 542 10.85 29.51 -37.95
C GLY A 542 11.95 29.54 -36.89
N GLU A 543 12.62 30.69 -36.77
CA GLU A 543 13.78 30.89 -35.89
C GLU A 543 13.41 31.24 -34.43
N ALA A 544 12.12 31.43 -34.14
CA ALA A 544 11.59 31.81 -32.82
C ALA A 544 10.13 31.36 -32.66
N TYR A 545 9.73 31.03 -31.43
CA TYR A 545 8.34 30.82 -31.04
C TYR A 545 7.79 32.01 -30.25
N SER A 546 6.47 32.17 -30.20
CA SER A 546 5.82 33.05 -29.21
C SER A 546 5.86 32.43 -27.82
N LEU A 547 5.53 33.19 -26.77
CA LEU A 547 5.32 32.60 -25.44
C LEU A 547 4.13 31.62 -25.49
N PRO A 548 4.23 30.45 -24.81
CA PRO A 548 3.12 29.51 -24.69
C PRO A 548 1.87 30.19 -24.13
N ALA A 549 0.71 29.64 -24.48
CA ALA A 549 -0.56 30.08 -23.91
C ALA A 549 -0.54 29.96 -22.37
N GLY A 550 -1.07 30.97 -21.67
CA GLY A 550 -1.14 30.97 -20.21
C GLY A 550 0.10 31.56 -19.51
N VAL A 551 1.26 31.66 -20.18
CA VAL A 551 2.42 32.37 -19.60
C VAL A 551 2.07 33.84 -19.41
N ASP A 552 2.27 34.36 -18.19
CA ASP A 552 1.97 35.76 -17.91
C ASP A 552 2.88 36.67 -18.73
N ARG A 553 2.25 37.53 -19.53
CA ARG A 553 2.93 38.48 -20.41
C ARG A 553 3.18 39.80 -19.70
N HIS A 554 2.65 40.00 -18.50
CA HIS A 554 2.60 41.26 -17.77
C HIS A 554 2.93 41.06 -16.30
N VAL A 555 4.15 41.46 -15.91
CA VAL A 555 4.35 42.14 -14.63
C VAL A 555 4.39 43.65 -14.87
#